data_AF-A0A0S8I1S1-F1
#
_entry.id   AF-A0A0S8I1S1-F1
#
_cell.length_a   1.000
_cell.length_b   1.000
_cell.length_c   1.000
_cell.angle_alpha   90.00
_cell.angle_beta   90.00
_cell.angle_gamma   90.00
#
_symmetry.space_group_name_H-M   'P 1'
#
loop_
_entity.id
_entity.type
_entity.pdbx_description
1 polymer ?
#
loop_
_entity_poly.entity_id
_entity_poly.type
_entity_poly.pdbx_seq_one_letter_code
_entity_poly.pdbx_strand_id
1 'polypeptide(L)' 'MYCRNCGQSVDEKAIACPHCGVPPLMERKFCHNCGTATQPNQILCIKCGVSLATRASAIGGKSRIV' A
#
# COMPACT_ATOMS: atom_id res chain seq x y z
N MET A 1 -7.10 6.19 0.01
CA MET A 1 -5.76 5.55 0.11
C MET A 1 -4.71 6.42 -0.57
N TYR A 2 -3.44 6.03 -0.60
CA TYR A 2 -2.37 6.77 -1.29
C TYR A 2 -1.71 5.92 -2.39
N CYS A 3 -1.37 6.56 -3.51
CA CYS A 3 -0.66 5.93 -4.61
C CYS A 3 0.75 5.52 -4.18
N ARG A 4 1.08 4.24 -4.33
CA ARG A 4 2.40 3.70 -3.97
C ARG A 4 3.50 4.02 -4.97
N ASN A 5 3.18 4.70 -6.08
CA ASN A 5 4.16 5.25 -7.04
C ASN A 5 4.50 6.72 -6.77
N CYS A 6 3.50 7.59 -6.55
CA CYS A 6 3.73 9.04 -6.44
C CYS A 6 3.35 9.67 -5.10
N GLY A 7 2.76 8.90 -4.16
CA GLY A 7 2.43 9.37 -2.82
C GLY A 7 1.19 10.28 -2.73
N GLN A 8 0.50 10.54 -3.83
CA GLN A 8 -0.74 11.34 -3.84
C GLN A 8 -1.95 10.54 -3.33
N SER A 9 -2.93 11.24 -2.76
CA SER A 9 -4.20 10.65 -2.35
C SER A 9 -4.96 10.15 -3.58
N VAL A 10 -5.54 8.96 -3.47
CA VAL A 10 -6.35 8.36 -4.53
C VAL A 10 -7.55 7.65 -3.92
N ASP A 11 -8.61 7.55 -4.72
CA ASP A 11 -9.79 6.76 -4.40
C ASP A 11 -9.42 5.28 -4.28
N GLU A 12 -10.07 4.57 -3.36
CA GLU A 12 -9.80 3.15 -3.09
C GLU A 12 -10.21 2.24 -4.26
N LYS A 13 -11.15 2.71 -5.09
CA LYS A 13 -11.62 2.00 -6.29
C LYS A 13 -10.89 2.44 -7.56
N ALA A 14 -9.90 3.34 -7.45
CA ALA A 14 -9.17 3.84 -8.61
C ALA A 14 -8.32 2.75 -9.25
N ILE A 15 -8.61 2.43 -10.51
CA ILE A 15 -7.84 1.48 -11.33
C ILE A 15 -6.48 2.10 -11.70
N ALA A 16 -6.44 3.40 -11.97
CA ALA A 16 -5.25 4.17 -12.27
C ALA A 16 -5.20 5.42 -11.38
N CYS A 17 -4.01 5.82 -10.94
CA CYS A 17 -3.84 7.06 -10.19
C CYS A 17 -4.10 8.28 -11.11
N PRO A 18 -5.00 9.20 -10.75
CA PRO A 18 -5.29 10.38 -11.56
C PRO A 18 -4.11 11.37 -11.65
N HIS A 19 -3.10 11.23 -10.78
CA HIS A 19 -1.93 12.10 -10.74
C HIS A 19 -0.73 11.60 -11.53
N CYS A 20 -0.57 10.27 -11.69
CA CYS A 20 0.61 9.69 -12.36
C CYS A 20 0.29 8.60 -13.39
N GLY A 21 -0.97 8.22 -13.56
CA GLY A 21 -1.41 7.20 -14.53
C GLY A 21 -1.10 5.75 -14.13
N VAL A 22 -0.23 5.52 -13.14
CA VAL A 22 0.14 4.17 -12.70
C VAL A 22 -0.93 3.57 -11.78
N PRO A 23 -1.21 2.25 -11.85
CA PRO A 23 -2.10 1.59 -10.90
C PRO A 23 -1.61 1.80 -9.45
N PRO A 24 -2.45 2.33 -8.55
CA PRO A 24 -1.99 2.83 -7.25
C PRO A 24 -1.26 1.83 -6.35
N LEU A 25 -1.54 0.54 -6.50
CA LEU A 25 -0.99 -0.53 -5.66
C LEU A 25 0.13 -1.34 -6.33
N MET A 26 0.52 -0.97 -7.55
CA MET A 26 1.53 -1.69 -8.34
C MET A 26 2.93 -1.58 -7.74
N GLU A 27 3.31 -0.37 -7.34
CA GLU A 27 4.65 -0.09 -6.82
C GLU A 27 4.71 -0.11 -5.28
N ARG A 28 5.92 0.07 -4.73
CA ARG A 28 6.17 0.12 -3.29
C ARG A 28 7.09 1.29 -2.89
N LYS A 29 7.04 2.41 -3.63
CA LYS A 29 7.81 3.62 -3.31
C LYS A 29 7.19 4.41 -2.17
N PHE A 30 5.87 4.32 -2.01
CA PHE A 30 5.13 5.03 -0.97
C PHE A 30 4.18 4.10 -0.20
N CYS A 31 3.87 4.49 1.03
CA CYS A 31 2.92 3.85 1.91
C CYS A 31 1.48 4.10 1.41
N HIS A 32 0.72 3.03 1.20
CA HIS A 32 -0.68 3.11 0.74
C HIS A 32 -1.63 3.72 1.77
N ASN A 33 -1.24 3.76 3.05
CA ASN A 33 -2.07 4.29 4.14
C ASN A 33 -1.78 5.76 4.45
N CYS A 34 -0.52 6.20 4.43
CA CYS A 34 -0.14 7.54 4.86
C CYS A 34 0.67 8.35 3.84
N GLY A 35 0.94 7.81 2.65
CA GLY A 35 1.63 8.51 1.56
C GLY A 35 3.11 8.79 1.80
N THR A 36 3.72 8.28 2.88
CA THR A 36 5.16 8.47 3.14
C THR A 36 6.01 7.55 2.29
N ALA A 37 7.17 8.05 1.84
CA ALA A 37 8.14 7.27 1.09
C ALA A 37 8.63 6.05 1.89
N THR A 38 8.81 4.93 1.20
CA THR A 38 9.20 3.65 1.77
C THR A 38 10.45 3.12 1.09
N GLN A 39 11.25 2.35 1.82
CA GLN A 39 12.43 1.70 1.27
C GLN A 39 12.04 0.40 0.54
N PRO A 40 12.84 -0.07 -0.45
CA PRO A 40 12.49 -1.23 -1.29
C PRO A 40 12.23 -2.52 -0.49
N ASN A 41 12.94 -2.73 0.62
CA ASN A 41 12.82 -3.93 1.46
C ASN A 41 11.98 -3.70 2.73
N GLN A 42 11.26 -2.58 2.80
CA GLN A 42 10.52 -2.21 4.01
C GLN A 42 9.21 -2.99 4.13
N ILE A 43 9.07 -3.76 5.21
CA ILE A 43 7.88 -4.59 5.47
C ILE A 43 6.80 -3.81 6.22
N LEU A 44 7.17 -2.82 7.02
CA LEU A 44 6.26 -2.02 7.85
C LEU A 44 6.54 -0.53 7.64
N CYS A 45 5.51 0.29 7.53
CA CYS A 45 5.67 1.74 7.47
C CYS A 45 6.15 2.27 8.84
N ILE A 46 7.36 2.82 8.91
CA ILE A 46 7.92 3.39 10.15
C ILE A 46 7.15 4.62 10.66
N LYS A 47 6.33 5.26 9.82
CA LYS A 47 5.56 6.45 10.20
C LYS A 47 4.17 6.11 10.76
N CYS A 48 3.49 5.11 10.19
CA CYS A 48 2.09 4.81 10.57
C CYS A 48 1.85 3.35 10.99
N GLY A 49 2.87 2.50 11.02
CA GLY A 49 2.79 1.11 11.49
C GLY A 49 2.07 0.13 10.56
N VAL A 50 1.57 0.54 9.40
CA VAL A 50 0.88 -0.38 8.47
C VAL A 50 1.86 -1.33 7.80
N SER A 51 1.44 -2.57 7.53
CA SER A 51 2.22 -3.50 6.71
C SER A 51 2.26 -3.05 5.25
N LEU A 52 3.44 -3.10 4.63
CA LEU A 52 3.67 -2.75 3.21
C LEU A 52 3.76 -3.99 2.31
N ALA A 53 3.50 -5.17 2.86
CA ALA A 53 3.44 -6.43 2.13
C ALA A 53 2.31 -6.38 1.09
N THR A 54 2.65 -6.46 -0.20
CA THR A 54 1.65 -6.74 -1.24
C THR A 54 1.13 -8.14 -1.00
N ARG A 55 -0.21 -8.30 -1.01
CA ARG A 55 -0.92 -9.56 -0.81
C ARG A 55 -0.68 -10.57 -1.94
N ALA A 56 0.56 -10.97 -2.18
CA ALA A 56 0.87 -12.27 -2.75
C ALA A 56 0.98 -13.22 -1.56
N SER A 57 -0.06 -14.04 -1.36
CA SER A 57 -0.19 -14.99 -0.24
C SER A 57 -0.74 -14.40 1.07
N ALA A 58 -2.04 -14.17 1.11
CA ALA A 58 -2.82 -14.34 2.35
C ALA A 58 -3.46 -15.74 2.34
N ILE A 59 -2.63 -16.77 2.29
CA ILE A 59 -3.03 -18.10 2.78
C ILE A 59 -2.79 -18.05 4.30
N GLY A 60 -3.86 -17.93 5.09
CA GLY A 60 -3.80 -18.16 6.54
C GLY A 60 -3.91 -16.91 7.43
N GLY A 61 -5.07 -16.27 7.42
CA GLY A 61 -5.51 -15.36 8.49
C GLY A 61 -6.84 -15.84 9.08
N LYS A 62 -6.88 -17.09 9.53
CA LYS A 62 -8.01 -17.61 10.32
C LYS A 62 -7.90 -17.08 11.73
N SER A 63 -8.75 -16.11 12.09
CA SER A 63 -9.09 -15.86 13.49
C SER A 63 -10.57 -16.19 13.66
N ARG A 64 -10.82 -17.46 13.94
CA ARG A 64 -12.02 -17.96 14.63
C ARG A 64 -11.51 -18.64 15.90
N ILE A 65 -12.27 -18.50 17.01
CA ILE A 65 -12.07 -19.01 18.40
C ILE A 65 -11.55 -17.89 19.31
N VAL A 66 -12.24 -17.40 20.34
CA VAL A 66 -13.52 -17.73 21.03
C VAL A 66 -14.30 -16.46 21.31
#